data_AF-A0A1Z8UY92-F1
#
_entry.id   AF-A0A1Z8UY92-F1
#
_cell.length_a   1.000
_cell.length_b   1.000
_cell.length_c   1.000
_cell.angle_alpha   90.00
_cell.angle_beta   90.00
_cell.angle_gamma   90.00
#
_symmetry.space_group_name_H-M   'P 1'
#
loop_
_entity.id
_entity.type
_entity.pdbx_description
1 polymer ?
#
loop_
_entity_poly.entity_id
_entity_poly.type
_entity_poly.pdbx_seq_one_letter_code
_entity_poly.pdbx_strand_id
1 'polypeptide(L)'
;MGKEIMIRKSEIPSLNENEIEKYFLEAEMSLRKRAPKILHKEGDYNNKVFNFILEESYMRPHRHPSVEKKENMFVLMGSFALIYFDDTGAVTDKIILESNKKKFVEVPAFKWHTYVMLSKRVIVYETMEGVYDPQTWKDLAVWAPEEHEKLSKNYLSNLKDNL
;
A
#
# COMPACT_ATOMS: atom_id res chain seq x y z
N MET A 1 -13.41 22.45 -8.89
CA MET A 1 -14.55 21.55 -8.60
C MET A 1 -14.10 20.14 -8.97
N GLY A 2 -13.50 19.43 -8.00
CA GLY A 2 -12.85 18.13 -8.23
C GLY A 2 -13.89 17.05 -8.47
N LYS A 3 -13.73 16.28 -9.55
CA LYS A 3 -14.51 15.06 -9.76
C LYS A 3 -14.12 14.09 -8.66
N GLU A 4 -15.00 13.86 -7.69
CA GLU A 4 -14.95 12.62 -6.92
C GLU A 4 -14.99 11.48 -7.92
N ILE A 5 -13.87 10.78 -8.08
CA ILE A 5 -13.86 9.50 -8.77
C ILE A 5 -14.61 8.55 -7.83
N MET A 6 -15.93 8.49 -7.99
CA MET A 6 -16.77 7.50 -7.33
C MET A 6 -16.46 6.14 -7.96
N ILE A 7 -15.34 5.52 -7.56
CA ILE A 7 -15.18 4.07 -7.75
C ILE A 7 -16.29 3.45 -6.91
N ARG A 8 -17.33 2.98 -7.59
CA ARG A 8 -18.47 2.38 -6.92
C ARG A 8 -17.96 1.14 -6.21
N LYS A 9 -18.30 1.00 -4.93
CA LYS A 9 -18.05 -0.19 -4.10
C LYS A 9 -18.44 -1.52 -4.78
N SER A 10 -19.29 -1.45 -5.82
CA SER A 10 -19.71 -2.57 -6.68
C SER A 10 -18.62 -3.21 -7.56
N GLU A 11 -17.40 -2.66 -7.64
CA GLU A 11 -16.33 -3.21 -8.49
C GLU A 11 -15.21 -3.93 -7.72
N ILE A 12 -15.20 -3.86 -6.39
CA ILE A 12 -14.21 -4.58 -5.56
C ILE A 12 -14.71 -6.02 -5.34
N PRO A 13 -13.95 -7.05 -5.75
CA PRO A 13 -14.35 -8.44 -5.51
C PRO A 13 -14.57 -8.73 -4.02
N SER A 14 -15.57 -9.54 -3.70
CA SER A 14 -15.79 -9.97 -2.32
C SER A 14 -14.72 -10.97 -1.88
N LEU A 15 -14.30 -10.89 -0.62
CA LEU A 15 -13.49 -11.89 0.06
C LEU A 15 -14.37 -12.65 1.07
N ASN A 16 -14.21 -13.97 1.13
CA ASN A 16 -14.84 -14.75 2.21
C ASN A 16 -13.87 -14.93 3.41
N GLU A 17 -14.41 -15.35 4.55
CA GLU A 17 -13.65 -15.49 5.80
C GLU A 17 -12.48 -16.47 5.69
N ASN A 18 -12.67 -17.60 5.00
CA ASN A 18 -11.61 -18.60 4.81
C ASN A 18 -10.46 -18.06 3.96
N GLU A 19 -10.76 -17.28 2.92
CA GLU A 19 -9.73 -16.60 2.11
C GLU A 19 -8.99 -15.56 2.94
N ILE A 20 -9.70 -14.78 3.75
CA ILE A 20 -9.09 -13.76 4.61
C ILE A 20 -8.11 -14.41 5.59
N GLU A 21 -8.52 -15.44 6.30
CA GLU A 21 -7.65 -16.09 7.28
C GLU A 21 -6.46 -16.76 6.60
N LYS A 22 -6.67 -17.44 5.46
CA LYS A 22 -5.59 -18.02 4.67
C LYS A 22 -4.49 -16.99 4.35
N TYR A 23 -4.86 -15.83 3.82
CA TYR A 23 -3.86 -14.83 3.42
C TYR A 23 -3.21 -14.11 4.61
N PHE A 24 -3.89 -13.99 5.75
CA PHE A 24 -3.23 -13.51 6.97
C PHE A 24 -2.23 -14.52 7.52
N LEU A 25 -2.51 -15.84 7.46
CA LEU A 25 -1.52 -16.87 7.79
C LEU A 25 -0.30 -16.79 6.86
N GLU A 26 -0.51 -16.59 5.56
CA GLU A 26 0.59 -16.36 4.61
C GLU A 26 1.39 -15.09 4.96
N ALA A 27 0.71 -14.01 5.34
CA ALA A 27 1.36 -12.78 5.78
C ALA A 27 2.21 -13.00 7.05
N GLU A 28 1.69 -13.74 8.04
CA GLU A 28 2.38 -14.08 9.28
C GLU A 28 3.66 -14.89 9.02
N MET A 29 3.61 -15.84 8.08
CA MET A 29 4.75 -16.65 7.68
C MET A 29 5.77 -15.89 6.81
N SER A 30 5.35 -14.81 6.14
CA SER A 30 6.24 -14.02 5.29
C SER A 30 7.25 -13.19 6.11
N LEU A 31 8.44 -12.98 5.55
CA LEU A 31 9.44 -12.06 6.14
C LEU A 31 8.93 -10.61 6.17
N ARG A 32 8.18 -10.22 5.13
CA ARG A 32 7.68 -8.87 4.92
C ARG A 32 6.41 -8.55 5.72
N LYS A 33 5.84 -9.54 6.41
CA LYS A 33 4.60 -9.43 7.19
C LYS A 33 3.40 -8.95 6.37
N ARG A 34 3.38 -9.33 5.09
CA ARG A 34 2.28 -9.07 4.16
C ARG A 34 2.22 -10.12 3.06
N ALA A 35 1.02 -10.41 2.57
CA ALA A 35 0.76 -11.34 1.48
C ALA A 35 -0.14 -10.71 0.40
N PRO A 36 0.24 -10.80 -0.90
CA PRO A 36 -0.60 -10.33 -2.00
C PRO A 36 -1.50 -11.45 -2.56
N LYS A 37 -2.76 -11.14 -2.82
CA LYS A 37 -3.67 -11.89 -3.70
C LYS A 37 -3.81 -11.15 -5.02
N ILE A 38 -3.07 -11.60 -6.02
CA ILE A 38 -3.06 -11.04 -7.39
C ILE A 38 -4.36 -11.45 -8.10
N LEU A 39 -5.07 -10.48 -8.69
CA LEU A 39 -6.38 -10.69 -9.37
C LEU A 39 -6.33 -10.41 -10.88
N HIS A 40 -5.13 -10.33 -11.45
CA HIS A 40 -4.87 -10.09 -12.86
C HIS A 40 -3.87 -11.13 -13.35
N LYS A 41 -3.76 -11.29 -14.67
CA LYS A 41 -2.77 -12.17 -15.30
C LYS A 41 -1.47 -11.41 -15.54
N GLU A 42 -0.38 -12.14 -15.60
CA GLU A 42 0.90 -11.59 -16.04
C GLU A 42 0.75 -10.97 -17.43
N GLY A 43 1.26 -9.75 -17.60
CA GLY A 43 1.13 -8.97 -18.83
C GLY A 43 -0.17 -8.16 -18.96
N ASP A 44 -1.13 -8.28 -18.03
CA ASP A 44 -2.31 -7.42 -18.02
C ASP A 44 -1.92 -5.95 -17.79
N TYR A 45 -2.61 -5.04 -18.49
CA TYR A 45 -2.41 -3.60 -18.31
C TYR A 45 -3.01 -3.06 -17.00
N ASN A 46 -4.04 -3.72 -16.47
CA ASN A 46 -4.74 -3.29 -15.27
C ASN A 46 -4.38 -4.21 -14.10
N ASN A 47 -3.55 -3.71 -13.20
CA ASN A 47 -3.11 -4.44 -12.02
C ASN A 47 -4.15 -4.28 -10.93
N LYS A 48 -4.47 -5.39 -10.29
CA LYS A 48 -5.44 -5.51 -9.21
C LYS A 48 -4.91 -6.49 -8.18
N VAL A 49 -4.83 -6.07 -6.92
CA VAL A 49 -4.28 -6.90 -5.84
C VAL A 49 -5.01 -6.61 -4.53
N PHE A 50 -5.28 -7.64 -3.73
CA PHE A 50 -5.50 -7.45 -2.30
C PHE A 50 -4.18 -7.66 -1.57
N ASN A 51 -3.79 -6.69 -0.75
CA ASN A 51 -2.70 -6.84 0.20
C ASN A 51 -3.27 -7.10 1.59
N PHE A 52 -2.87 -8.22 2.18
CA PHE A 52 -3.14 -8.58 3.56
C PHE A 52 -1.89 -8.24 4.38
N ILE A 53 -1.99 -7.23 5.24
CA ILE A 53 -0.84 -6.54 5.82
C ILE A 53 -0.96 -6.58 7.34
N LEU A 54 0.11 -6.98 8.01
CA LEU A 54 0.21 -6.95 9.48
C LEU A 54 0.87 -5.67 9.96
N GLU A 55 0.69 -5.36 11.25
CA GLU A 55 1.17 -4.09 11.81
C GLU A 55 2.69 -3.88 11.74
N GLU A 56 3.45 -4.95 11.68
CA GLU A 56 4.91 -4.95 11.61
C GLU A 56 5.44 -4.85 10.18
N SER A 57 4.57 -4.89 9.17
CA SER A 57 4.98 -4.73 7.77
C SER A 57 5.56 -3.34 7.54
N TYR A 58 6.80 -3.31 7.08
CA TYR A 58 7.44 -2.11 6.56
C TYR A 58 7.56 -2.21 5.04
N MET A 59 7.09 -1.17 4.36
CA MET A 59 7.37 -0.94 2.94
C MET A 59 8.34 0.22 2.82
N ARG A 60 9.46 0.01 2.13
CA ARG A 60 10.39 1.11 1.87
C ARG A 60 9.64 2.21 1.11
N PRO A 61 9.79 3.49 1.50
CA PRO A 61 9.25 4.59 0.73
C PRO A 61 9.66 4.49 -0.73
N HIS A 62 8.69 4.68 -1.61
CA HIS A 62 8.85 4.46 -3.03
C HIS A 62 7.98 5.42 -3.83
N ARG A 63 8.20 5.46 -5.14
CA ARG A 63 7.33 6.15 -6.09
C ARG A 63 7.18 5.32 -7.35
N HIS A 64 6.16 5.62 -8.13
CA HIS A 64 5.91 5.00 -9.41
C HIS A 64 6.40 5.89 -10.56
N PRO A 65 7.40 5.46 -11.37
CA PRO A 65 8.07 6.31 -12.34
C PRO A 65 7.38 6.34 -13.72
N SER A 66 6.05 6.47 -13.77
CA SER A 66 5.29 6.67 -15.02
C SER A 66 4.03 7.50 -14.75
N VAL A 67 3.68 8.39 -15.69
CA VAL A 67 2.49 9.27 -15.60
C VAL A 67 1.17 8.51 -15.47
N GLU A 68 1.12 7.27 -15.95
CA GLU A 68 -0.08 6.41 -15.88
C GLU A 68 -0.18 5.63 -14.56
N LYS A 69 0.94 5.45 -13.85
CA LYS A 69 1.01 4.62 -12.63
C LYS A 69 0.55 5.40 -11.41
N LYS A 70 -0.75 5.66 -11.36
CA LYS A 70 -1.46 6.18 -10.18
C LYS A 70 -1.98 5.01 -9.36
N GLU A 71 -1.57 4.94 -8.10
CA GLU A 71 -1.97 3.84 -7.22
C GLU A 71 -3.27 4.19 -6.51
N ASN A 72 -4.33 3.44 -6.78
CA ASN A 72 -5.61 3.58 -6.13
C ASN A 72 -5.66 2.60 -4.96
N MET A 73 -5.82 3.09 -3.73
CA MET A 73 -5.85 2.26 -2.52
C MET A 73 -7.21 2.31 -1.84
N PHE A 74 -7.77 1.14 -1.54
CA PHE A 74 -9.02 0.99 -0.81
C PHE A 74 -8.82 0.18 0.47
N VAL A 75 -9.04 0.77 1.65
CA VAL A 75 -9.04 0.02 2.91
C VAL A 75 -10.37 -0.70 3.11
N LEU A 76 -10.32 -2.03 3.18
CA LEU A 76 -11.48 -2.90 3.36
C LEU A 76 -11.62 -3.37 4.80
N MET A 77 -10.50 -3.52 5.50
CA MET A 77 -10.43 -3.93 6.89
C MET A 77 -9.28 -3.19 7.59
N GLY A 78 -9.49 -2.77 8.83
CA GLY A 78 -8.49 -2.07 9.62
C GLY A 78 -8.29 -0.61 9.19
N SER A 79 -7.10 -0.10 9.48
CA SER A 79 -6.71 1.28 9.18
C SER A 79 -5.20 1.39 8.97
N PHE A 80 -4.81 2.37 8.14
CA PHE A 80 -3.42 2.69 7.87
C PHE A 80 -3.24 4.20 7.70
N ALA A 81 -2.02 4.68 7.88
CA ALA A 81 -1.63 6.03 7.50
C ALA A 81 -0.75 5.96 6.24
N LEU A 82 -1.14 6.70 5.20
CA LEU A 82 -0.31 6.99 4.03
C LEU A 82 0.55 8.22 4.36
N ILE A 83 1.84 8.16 4.08
CA ILE A 83 2.79 9.22 4.37
C ILE A 83 3.47 9.61 3.07
N TYR A 84 3.47 10.90 2.75
CA TYR A 84 4.17 11.47 1.59
C TYR A 84 5.47 12.13 2.01
N PHE A 85 6.45 12.08 1.11
CA PHE A 85 7.78 12.65 1.32
C PHE A 85 8.19 13.56 0.16
N ASP A 86 9.13 14.46 0.43
CA ASP A 86 9.93 15.10 -0.62
C ASP A 86 11.14 14.23 -1.02
N ASP A 87 11.96 14.74 -1.95
CA ASP A 87 13.15 14.03 -2.44
C ASP A 87 14.26 13.85 -1.38
N THR A 88 14.20 14.60 -0.27
CA THR A 88 15.15 14.50 0.85
C THR A 88 14.71 13.51 1.93
N GLY A 89 13.46 13.04 1.86
CA GLY A 89 12.86 12.17 2.86
C GLY A 89 12.14 12.92 3.98
N ALA A 90 11.93 14.23 3.86
CA ALA A 90 11.10 14.98 4.80
C ALA A 90 9.62 14.67 4.54
N VAL A 91 8.86 14.43 5.61
CA VAL A 91 7.41 14.20 5.52
C VAL A 91 6.73 15.48 5.07
N THR A 92 5.94 15.39 4.01
CA THR A 92 5.22 16.54 3.42
C THR A 92 3.73 16.50 3.69
N ASP A 93 3.14 15.31 3.84
CA ASP A 93 1.72 15.13 4.13
C ASP A 93 1.45 13.74 4.70
N LYS A 94 0.32 13.58 5.39
CA LYS A 94 -0.17 12.32 5.94
C LYS A 94 -1.67 12.19 5.79
N ILE A 95 -2.12 11.00 5.43
CA ILE A 95 -3.54 10.69 5.27
C ILE A 95 -3.86 9.41 6.03
N ILE A 96 -4.77 9.50 6.98
CA ILE A 96 -5.31 8.31 7.67
C ILE A 96 -6.50 7.76 6.87
N LEU A 97 -6.47 6.46 6.59
CA LEU A 97 -7.54 5.70 5.99
C LEU A 97 -8.09 4.68 6.99
N GLU A 98 -9.41 4.65 7.13
CA GLU A 98 -10.14 3.73 8.02
C GLU A 98 -11.30 3.09 7.26
N SER A 99 -11.47 1.78 7.39
CA SER A 99 -12.52 1.02 6.67
C SER A 99 -13.95 1.46 6.99
N ASN A 100 -14.16 2.24 8.06
CA ASN A 100 -15.45 2.81 8.48
C ASN A 100 -15.60 4.32 8.20
N LYS A 101 -14.54 5.04 7.77
CA LYS A 101 -14.55 6.48 7.50
C LYS A 101 -14.02 6.79 6.09
N LYS A 102 -12.76 7.21 5.98
CA LYS A 102 -12.09 7.49 4.69
C LYS A 102 -11.50 6.20 4.13
N LYS A 103 -12.16 5.64 3.12
CA LYS A 103 -11.82 4.30 2.60
C LYS A 103 -10.91 4.31 1.38
N PHE A 104 -10.72 5.47 0.74
CA PHE A 104 -10.06 5.56 -0.56
C PHE A 104 -9.05 6.71 -0.61
N VAL A 105 -7.95 6.47 -1.32
CA VAL A 105 -6.97 7.48 -1.73
C VAL A 105 -6.37 7.08 -3.08
N GLU A 106 -6.12 8.06 -3.94
CA GLU A 106 -5.27 7.90 -5.12
C GLU A 106 -3.91 8.51 -4.80
N VAL A 107 -2.84 7.71 -4.91
CA VAL A 107 -1.46 8.16 -4.84
C VAL A 107 -1.04 8.61 -6.24
N PRO A 108 -0.70 9.89 -6.44
CA PRO A 108 -0.26 10.37 -7.74
C PRO A 108 1.06 9.71 -8.17
N ALA A 109 1.24 9.57 -9.48
CA ALA A 109 2.52 9.19 -10.07
C ALA A 109 3.67 10.08 -9.55
N PHE A 110 4.88 9.51 -9.48
CA PHE A 110 6.10 10.18 -9.04
C PHE A 110 6.12 10.71 -7.59
N LYS A 111 5.09 10.49 -6.77
CA LYS A 111 5.10 10.87 -5.36
C LYS A 111 5.80 9.83 -4.50
N TRP A 112 6.78 10.26 -3.71
CA TRP A 112 7.38 9.43 -2.68
C TRP A 112 6.36 9.19 -1.57
N HIS A 113 6.09 7.92 -1.29
CA HIS A 113 5.15 7.55 -0.26
C HIS A 113 5.50 6.20 0.37
N THR A 114 4.98 5.99 1.56
CA THR A 114 4.82 4.67 2.18
C THR A 114 3.53 4.64 2.96
N TYR A 115 3.15 3.45 3.44
CA TYR A 115 2.06 3.31 4.39
C TYR A 115 2.51 2.57 5.64
N VAL A 116 1.89 2.92 6.77
CA VAL A 116 2.08 2.25 8.06
C VAL A 116 0.74 1.82 8.62
N MET A 117 0.66 0.58 9.10
CA MET A 117 -0.58 0.02 9.61
C MET A 117 -0.85 0.51 11.04
N LEU A 118 -2.10 0.93 11.29
CA LEU A 118 -2.59 1.37 12.61
C LEU A 118 -3.43 0.29 13.31
N SER A 119 -3.73 -0.79 12.60
CA SER A 119 -4.43 -1.97 13.11
C SER A 119 -3.57 -3.21 12.90
N LYS A 120 -3.73 -4.22 13.77
CA LYS A 120 -2.97 -5.48 13.73
C LYS A 120 -3.02 -6.20 12.38
N ARG A 121 -4.20 -6.17 11.75
CA ARG A 121 -4.48 -6.77 10.45
C ARG A 121 -5.22 -5.74 9.59
N VAL A 122 -4.74 -5.52 8.37
CA VAL A 122 -5.30 -4.58 7.41
C VAL A 122 -5.44 -5.26 6.06
N ILE A 123 -6.56 -4.99 5.38
CA ILE A 123 -6.77 -5.42 3.99
C ILE A 123 -6.88 -4.17 3.14
N VAL A 124 -5.97 -4.04 2.17
CA VAL A 124 -6.01 -2.98 1.17
C VAL A 124 -6.23 -3.61 -0.20
N TYR A 125 -7.20 -3.12 -0.96
CA TYR A 125 -7.33 -3.41 -2.38
C TYR A 125 -6.66 -2.30 -3.18
N GLU A 126 -5.71 -2.65 -4.03
CA GLU A 126 -4.95 -1.71 -4.85
C GLU A 126 -5.23 -1.95 -6.34
N THR A 127 -5.37 -0.85 -7.09
CA THR A 127 -5.39 -0.89 -8.56
C THR A 127 -4.44 0.11 -9.17
N MET A 128 -3.83 -0.26 -10.29
CA MET A 128 -2.88 0.60 -11.02
C MET A 128 -2.83 0.21 -12.50
N GLU A 129 -2.77 1.24 -13.35
CA GLU A 129 -2.58 1.07 -14.79
C GLU A 129 -1.10 0.85 -15.14
N GLY A 130 -0.86 0.22 -16.29
CA GLY A 130 0.47 -0.08 -16.83
C GLY A 130 0.85 -1.55 -16.69
N VAL A 131 1.63 -2.09 -17.61
CA VAL A 131 2.09 -3.49 -17.52
C VAL A 131 3.10 -3.63 -16.38
N TYR A 132 2.89 -4.59 -15.49
CA TYR A 132 3.79 -4.84 -14.37
C TYR A 132 5.14 -5.40 -14.84
N ASP A 133 6.21 -4.68 -14.51
CA ASP A 133 7.59 -5.13 -14.63
C ASP A 133 8.30 -4.81 -13.30
N PRO A 134 8.74 -5.83 -12.53
CA PRO A 134 9.40 -5.63 -11.24
C PRO A 134 10.56 -4.62 -11.26
N GLN A 135 11.28 -4.52 -12.38
CA GLN A 135 12.46 -3.66 -12.52
C GLN A 135 12.10 -2.18 -12.69
N THR A 136 10.91 -1.90 -13.23
CA THR A 136 10.46 -0.53 -13.57
C THR A 136 9.18 -0.14 -12.82
N TRP A 137 8.64 -1.01 -11.97
CA TRP A 137 7.40 -0.76 -11.26
C TRP A 137 7.53 0.36 -10.22
N LYS A 138 8.66 0.40 -9.52
CA LYS A 138 8.91 1.31 -8.39
C LYS A 138 10.35 1.81 -8.39
N ASP A 139 10.52 3.10 -8.09
CA ASP A 139 11.78 3.61 -7.58
C ASP A 139 11.76 3.48 -6.05
N LEU A 140 12.87 3.05 -5.45
CA LEU A 140 13.02 2.93 -4.01
C LEU A 140 13.82 4.12 -3.44
N ALA A 141 13.34 4.70 -2.35
CA ALA A 141 13.95 5.88 -1.76
C ALA A 141 15.28 5.54 -1.06
N VAL A 142 16.39 6.06 -1.58
CA VAL A 142 17.75 5.79 -1.05
C VAL A 142 17.96 6.27 0.38
N TRP A 143 17.20 7.28 0.82
CA TRP A 143 17.29 7.85 2.17
C TRP A 143 16.62 6.98 3.24
N ALA A 144 15.82 5.98 2.86
CA ALA A 144 15.16 5.06 3.79
C ALA A 144 15.85 3.70 3.81
N PRO A 145 15.84 3.00 4.97
CA PRO A 145 16.44 1.69 5.12
C PRO A 145 15.74 0.63 4.26
N GLU A 146 16.47 -0.40 3.88
CA GLU A 146 15.92 -1.52 3.12
C GLU A 146 15.06 -2.41 4.02
N GLU A 147 14.07 -3.11 3.43
CA GLU A 147 13.05 -3.80 4.23
C GLU A 147 13.61 -4.88 5.18
N HIS A 148 14.74 -5.48 4.81
CA HIS A 148 15.38 -6.57 5.55
C HIS A 148 16.46 -6.10 6.54
N GLU A 149 16.75 -4.79 6.59
CA GLU A 149 17.73 -4.25 7.53
C GLU A 149 17.15 -4.11 8.93
N LYS A 150 18.00 -4.24 9.96
CA LYS A 150 17.58 -4.03 11.36
C LYS A 150 17.02 -2.63 11.59
N LEU A 151 17.50 -1.63 10.84
CA LEU A 151 17.06 -0.25 10.93
C LEU A 151 15.62 -0.03 10.44
N SER A 152 15.08 -0.93 9.62
CA SER A 152 13.71 -0.82 9.07
C SER A 152 12.65 -0.78 10.18
N LYS A 153 12.84 -1.56 11.25
CA LYS A 153 11.93 -1.59 12.40
C LYS A 153 11.91 -0.28 13.16
N ASN A 154 13.09 0.31 13.39
CA ASN A 154 13.19 1.61 14.07
C ASN A 154 12.59 2.71 13.21
N TYR A 155 12.82 2.66 11.90
CA TYR A 155 12.24 3.62 10.96
C TYR A 155 10.71 3.51 10.93
N LEU A 156 10.15 2.30 10.88
CA LEU A 156 8.72 2.06 10.98
C LEU A 156 8.13 2.60 12.30
N SER A 157 8.78 2.36 13.44
CA SER A 157 8.35 2.90 14.74
C SER A 157 8.31 4.42 14.71
N ASN A 158 9.39 5.06 14.24
CA ASN A 158 9.46 6.52 14.14
C ASN A 158 8.35 7.08 13.24
N LEU A 159 8.05 6.44 12.11
CA LEU A 159 6.95 6.87 11.25
C LEU A 159 5.60 6.80 11.98
N LYS A 160 5.36 5.74 12.76
CA LYS A 160 4.12 5.57 13.54
C LYS A 160 4.00 6.56 14.69
N ASP A 161 5.09 6.80 15.41
CA ASP A 161 5.14 7.70 16.57
C ASP A 161 4.95 9.18 16.16
N ASN A 162 5.26 9.49 14.91
CA ASN A 162 5.13 10.84 14.35
C ASN A 162 3.91 10.97 13.44
N LEU A 163 2.85 10.17 13.58
CA LEU A 163 1.63 10.33 12.80
C LEU A 163 0.81 11.55 13.23
#